data_AF-A0A7K4IPV4-F1
#
_entry.id   AF-A0A7K4IPV4-F1
#
_cell.length_a   1.000
_cell.length_b   1.000
_cell.length_c   1.000
_cell.angle_alpha   90.00
_cell.angle_beta   90.00
_cell.angle_gamma   90.00
#
_symmetry.space_group_name_H-M   'P 1'
#
loop_
_entity.id
_entity.type
_entity.pdbx_description
1 polymer ?
#
loop_
_entity_poly.entity_id
_entity_poly.type
_entity_poly.pdbx_seq_one_letter_code
_entity_poly.pdbx_strand_id
1 'polypeptide(L)'
;MNFKALLGILLVACLSTTFAIAPVSADTLLRTDFEQESFAKVVDYFDYARAWAVLHGLPSMSSIWHAYTYVTYVNKMGLQMLYAGLCNISAADQVFLTIPLQTILLHYKTENNKRDALVGSSFLMLMGFNDSAKSIYANSPDRNDTLWASFSFGLNLQNVTLPALNSKCEVFPLTSSEDKLTWKWGMRYTNLTAFWITTFITEENETNTSRPWGFATYEELTFNYTLTIDPTTHRATISQDHAIGRITNLWSFWGWILFWPQYHHYNSSGCYQYGAKVSNETVYDFLYKHNVKMSIVEFQTSILLDRETYCTSASGQNVTNNDVFVGNSSISTYADDGEKIFDSSFGVKDTYNLFNYTEYPSENVSHPYDAVVRTTEITGYAKNDNLFNVQKNFAKYLPLILVHMYPVLYSKAKETITNMTRADYLFLISYPTYSGYRIEHDPLYTVYFAPVTSTGINLGGIIIIAAIAGAAVIAIAVVLKKKGQKPIQVFTK
;
A
#
# COMPACT_ATOMS: atom_id res chain seq x y z
N MET A 1 -22.43 -13.58 -20.44
CA MET A 1 -22.66 -13.65 -18.98
C MET A 1 -21.92 -12.47 -18.36
N ASN A 2 -22.60 -11.56 -17.65
CA ASN A 2 -21.95 -10.40 -17.01
C ASN A 2 -20.94 -10.92 -15.96
N PHE A 3 -19.80 -10.24 -15.75
CA PHE A 3 -18.83 -10.53 -14.69
C PHE A 3 -19.51 -10.79 -13.35
N LYS A 4 -20.58 -10.07 -13.02
CA LYS A 4 -21.40 -10.29 -11.80
C LYS A 4 -22.03 -11.69 -11.73
N ALA A 5 -22.37 -12.29 -12.86
CA ALA A 5 -22.94 -13.64 -12.94
C ALA A 5 -21.84 -14.72 -12.95
N LEU A 6 -20.67 -14.47 -13.55
CA LEU A 6 -19.51 -15.36 -13.42
C LEU A 6 -19.00 -15.35 -11.97
N LEU A 7 -18.83 -14.17 -11.38
CA LEU A 7 -18.54 -14.00 -9.96
C LEU A 7 -19.62 -14.66 -9.13
N GLY A 8 -20.89 -14.43 -9.43
CA GLY A 8 -22.01 -15.00 -8.68
C GLY A 8 -22.02 -16.52 -8.71
N ILE A 9 -21.75 -17.15 -9.85
CA ILE A 9 -21.66 -18.61 -9.98
C ILE A 9 -20.41 -19.13 -9.28
N LEU A 10 -19.26 -18.45 -9.42
CA LEU A 10 -18.04 -18.80 -8.70
C LEU A 10 -18.27 -18.68 -7.19
N LEU A 11 -18.84 -17.56 -6.71
CA LEU A 11 -19.20 -17.30 -5.32
C LEU A 11 -20.17 -18.36 -4.80
N VAL A 12 -21.21 -18.72 -5.56
CA VAL A 12 -22.20 -19.73 -5.14
C VAL A 12 -21.58 -21.13 -5.09
N ALA A 13 -20.71 -21.48 -6.05
CA ALA A 13 -19.94 -22.72 -5.99
C ALA A 13 -18.94 -22.71 -4.81
N CYS A 14 -18.33 -21.58 -4.50
CA CYS A 14 -17.36 -21.38 -3.41
C CYS A 14 -18.02 -21.35 -2.01
N LEU A 15 -19.21 -20.75 -1.90
CA LEU A 15 -20.00 -20.67 -0.67
C LEU A 15 -20.51 -22.04 -0.21
N SER A 16 -20.58 -23.02 -1.12
CA SER A 16 -20.98 -24.39 -0.81
C SER A 16 -19.88 -25.22 -0.11
N THR A 17 -18.64 -24.70 -0.04
CA THR A 17 -17.47 -25.36 0.55
C THR A 17 -16.76 -24.43 1.54
N THR A 18 -17.40 -24.04 2.63
CA THR A 18 -16.79 -23.18 3.66
C THR A 18 -16.11 -23.99 4.76
N PHE A 19 -14.81 -23.77 4.95
CA PHE A 19 -14.09 -24.12 6.18
C PHE A 19 -13.63 -22.84 6.88
N ALA A 20 -13.78 -22.83 8.21
CA ALA A 20 -13.52 -21.70 9.07
C ALA A 20 -12.03 -21.30 9.05
N ILE A 21 -11.73 -20.09 8.57
CA ILE A 21 -10.53 -19.37 9.00
C ILE A 21 -10.89 -18.72 10.33
N ALA A 22 -10.00 -18.79 11.32
CA ALA A 22 -10.18 -18.03 12.54
C ALA A 22 -10.22 -16.53 12.19
N PRO A 23 -11.22 -15.76 12.67
CA PRO A 23 -11.25 -14.32 12.44
C PRO A 23 -9.95 -13.70 12.92
N VAL A 24 -9.39 -12.79 12.14
CA VAL A 24 -8.26 -11.98 12.59
C VAL A 24 -8.78 -11.12 13.73
N SER A 25 -8.19 -11.22 14.92
CA SER A 25 -8.54 -10.33 16.03
C SER A 25 -8.23 -8.89 15.60
N ALA A 26 -9.28 -8.08 15.43
CA ALA A 26 -9.13 -6.67 15.10
C ALA A 26 -9.04 -5.83 16.37
N ASP A 27 -8.06 -4.94 16.42
CA ASP A 27 -7.97 -3.89 17.42
C ASP A 27 -8.93 -2.74 17.08
N THR A 28 -9.32 -1.99 18.10
CA THR A 28 -10.01 -0.72 17.91
C THR A 28 -8.99 0.39 17.62
N LEU A 29 -9.21 1.12 16.52
CA LEU A 29 -8.47 2.35 16.21
C LEU A 29 -9.08 3.52 16.99
N LEU A 30 -8.30 4.12 17.88
CA LEU A 30 -8.72 5.23 18.74
C LEU A 30 -8.00 6.51 18.34
N ARG A 31 -8.65 7.65 18.59
CA ARG A 31 -8.03 8.97 18.38
C ARG A 31 -6.71 9.11 19.14
N THR A 32 -6.63 8.58 20.37
CA THR A 32 -5.44 8.63 21.23
C THR A 32 -4.26 7.84 20.67
N ASP A 33 -4.47 6.95 19.70
CA ASP A 33 -3.37 6.24 19.04
C ASP A 33 -2.49 7.22 18.24
N PHE A 34 -3.08 8.25 17.63
CA PHE A 34 -2.36 9.26 16.84
C PHE A 34 -1.57 10.27 17.68
N GLU A 35 -1.70 10.20 19.01
CA GLU A 35 -0.89 10.97 19.96
C GLU A 35 0.42 10.25 20.31
N GLN A 36 0.56 8.97 19.94
CA GLN A 36 1.77 8.18 20.19
C GLN A 36 2.86 8.50 19.16
N GLU A 37 4.13 8.28 19.54
CA GLU A 37 5.26 8.38 18.60
C GLU A 37 5.12 7.38 17.47
N SER A 38 4.65 6.17 17.75
CA SER A 38 4.36 5.19 16.71
C SER A 38 3.44 4.08 17.22
N PHE A 39 2.63 3.51 16.34
CA PHE A 39 1.85 2.30 16.65
C PHE A 39 1.70 1.42 15.41
N ALA A 40 1.35 0.15 15.63
CA ALA A 40 0.94 -0.76 14.59
C ALA A 40 -0.20 -1.65 15.07
N LYS A 41 -1.28 -1.74 14.30
CA LYS A 41 -2.50 -2.47 14.64
C LYS A 41 -3.11 -3.11 13.41
N VAL A 42 -3.74 -4.27 13.57
CA VAL A 42 -4.69 -4.76 12.57
C VAL A 42 -6.09 -4.35 13.01
N VAL A 43 -6.78 -3.55 12.21
CA VAL A 43 -8.08 -2.97 12.58
C VAL A 43 -9.14 -3.40 11.56
N ASP A 44 -10.40 -3.53 11.98
CA ASP A 44 -11.50 -3.57 11.02
C ASP A 44 -11.83 -2.15 10.58
N TYR A 45 -11.46 -1.85 9.34
CA TYR A 45 -11.62 -0.52 8.81
C TYR A 45 -13.09 -0.12 8.59
N PHE A 46 -13.95 -1.10 8.32
CA PHE A 46 -15.38 -0.83 8.19
C PHE A 46 -16.03 -0.58 9.55
N ASP A 47 -15.55 -1.19 10.64
CA ASP A 47 -15.98 -0.84 12.00
C ASP A 47 -15.64 0.60 12.35
N TYR A 48 -14.41 1.04 12.04
CA TYR A 48 -14.00 2.43 12.23
C TYR A 48 -14.90 3.40 11.44
N ALA A 49 -15.15 3.10 10.17
CA ALA A 49 -16.01 3.93 9.33
C ALA A 49 -17.50 3.89 9.77
N ARG A 50 -18.01 2.77 10.31
CA ARG A 50 -19.33 2.68 10.94
C ARG A 50 -19.43 3.57 12.16
N ALA A 51 -18.45 3.52 13.06
CA ALA A 51 -18.39 4.39 14.24
C ALA A 51 -18.37 5.87 13.84
N TRP A 52 -17.57 6.22 12.83
CA TRP A 52 -17.54 7.57 12.25
C TRP A 52 -18.89 8.01 11.70
N ALA A 53 -19.58 7.14 10.95
CA ALA A 53 -20.89 7.44 10.37
C ALA A 53 -21.94 7.74 11.46
N VAL A 54 -21.96 6.95 12.54
CA VAL A 54 -22.85 7.19 13.70
C VAL A 54 -22.58 8.54 14.34
N LEU A 55 -21.31 8.89 14.58
CA LEU A 55 -20.92 10.16 15.20
C LEU A 55 -21.33 11.40 14.38
N HIS A 56 -21.51 11.24 13.06
CA HIS A 56 -21.82 12.34 12.14
C HIS A 56 -23.22 12.26 11.54
N GLY A 57 -24.09 11.37 12.03
CA GLY A 57 -25.47 11.23 11.54
C GLY A 57 -25.57 10.76 10.08
N LEU A 58 -24.59 10.02 9.59
CA LEU A 58 -24.57 9.47 8.23
C LEU A 58 -25.26 8.09 8.18
N PRO A 59 -25.76 7.66 7.01
CA PRO A 59 -26.31 6.31 6.83
C PRO A 59 -25.32 5.23 7.27
N SER A 60 -25.78 4.29 8.09
CA SER A 60 -24.95 3.20 8.56
C SER A 60 -24.56 2.27 7.39
N MET A 61 -23.30 1.89 7.35
CA MET A 61 -22.82 0.87 6.42
C MET A 61 -23.27 -0.51 6.87
N SER A 62 -23.34 -1.44 5.91
CA SER A 62 -23.64 -2.83 6.20
C SER A 62 -22.68 -3.41 7.23
N SER A 63 -23.21 -4.09 8.25
CA SER A 63 -22.41 -4.71 9.32
C SER A 63 -21.83 -6.06 8.93
N ILE A 64 -22.17 -6.59 7.76
CA ILE A 64 -21.68 -7.90 7.31
C ILE A 64 -20.31 -7.80 6.63
N TRP A 65 -19.87 -6.62 6.25
CA TRP A 65 -18.56 -6.47 5.61
C TRP A 65 -17.52 -6.02 6.63
N HIS A 66 -16.37 -6.67 6.60
CA HIS A 66 -15.19 -6.29 7.38
C HIS A 66 -14.00 -6.11 6.45
N ALA A 67 -13.12 -5.16 6.76
CA ALA A 67 -11.91 -4.91 6.00
C ALA A 67 -10.72 -4.82 6.97
N TYR A 68 -10.12 -5.98 7.25
CA TYR A 68 -9.00 -6.09 8.17
C TYR A 68 -7.76 -5.46 7.53
N THR A 69 -7.30 -4.36 8.11
CA THR A 69 -6.24 -3.52 7.56
C THR A 69 -5.12 -3.39 8.58
N TYR A 70 -3.89 -3.70 8.17
CA TYR A 70 -2.70 -3.42 8.96
C TYR A 70 -2.36 -1.94 8.83
N VAL A 71 -2.57 -1.21 9.93
CA VAL A 71 -2.30 0.23 10.03
C VAL A 71 -1.04 0.42 10.84
N THR A 72 -0.09 1.14 10.26
CA THR A 72 1.17 1.53 10.90
C THR A 72 1.27 3.04 10.89
N TYR A 73 1.69 3.63 12.00
CA TYR A 73 1.82 5.07 12.16
C TYR A 73 3.14 5.42 12.82
N VAL A 74 3.78 6.49 12.34
CA VAL A 74 4.96 7.11 12.93
C VAL A 74 4.76 8.61 12.97
N ASN A 75 4.96 9.23 14.12
CA ASN A 75 4.92 10.66 14.37
C ASN A 75 6.20 11.09 15.05
N LYS A 76 7.14 11.62 14.26
CA LYS A 76 8.45 12.03 14.75
C LYS A 76 8.83 13.36 14.13
N MET A 77 9.26 14.31 14.97
CA MET A 77 9.82 15.60 14.54
C MET A 77 8.92 16.38 13.56
N GLY A 78 7.59 16.26 13.67
CA GLY A 78 6.65 16.92 12.78
C GLY A 78 6.39 16.22 11.44
N LEU A 79 7.03 15.06 11.20
CA LEU A 79 6.68 14.12 10.14
C LEU A 79 5.69 13.08 10.70
N GLN A 80 4.55 12.94 10.04
CA GLN A 80 3.54 11.93 10.31
C GLN A 80 3.43 10.99 9.11
N MET A 81 3.83 9.73 9.28
CA MET A 81 3.69 8.67 8.30
C MET A 81 2.55 7.74 8.73
N LEU A 82 1.64 7.46 7.81
CA LEU A 82 0.61 6.44 7.95
C LEU A 82 0.75 5.44 6.82
N TYR A 83 0.81 4.18 7.15
CA TYR A 83 0.70 3.07 6.21
C TYR A 83 -0.59 2.30 6.47
N ALA A 84 -1.29 1.95 5.40
CA ALA A 84 -2.48 1.11 5.42
C ALA A 84 -2.33 0.00 4.39
N GLY A 85 -2.27 -1.24 4.88
CA GLY A 85 -2.18 -2.44 4.05
C GLY A 85 -3.32 -3.40 4.29
N LEU A 86 -4.03 -3.81 3.24
CA LEU A 86 -5.20 -4.68 3.38
C LEU A 86 -4.76 -6.12 3.67
N CYS A 87 -5.15 -6.66 4.83
CA CYS A 87 -4.89 -8.07 5.15
C CYS A 87 -5.88 -8.96 4.41
N ASN A 88 -7.17 -8.70 4.61
CA ASN A 88 -8.27 -9.36 3.91
C ASN A 88 -9.60 -8.60 4.12
N ILE A 89 -10.57 -8.91 3.29
CA ILE A 89 -11.98 -8.51 3.43
C ILE A 89 -12.78 -9.74 3.84
N SER A 90 -13.68 -9.61 4.81
CA SER A 90 -14.64 -10.67 5.14
C SER A 90 -16.08 -10.26 4.84
N ALA A 91 -16.91 -11.24 4.48
CA ALA A 91 -18.35 -11.13 4.42
C ALA A 91 -18.97 -12.09 5.45
N ALA A 92 -19.69 -11.54 6.43
CA ALA A 92 -20.32 -12.23 7.55
C ALA A 92 -19.37 -13.21 8.27
N ASP A 93 -18.07 -12.92 8.26
CA ASP A 93 -16.98 -13.78 8.77
C ASP A 93 -16.97 -15.21 8.20
N GLN A 94 -17.58 -15.41 7.04
CA GLN A 94 -17.68 -16.72 6.38
C GLN A 94 -16.79 -16.81 5.14
N VAL A 95 -16.64 -15.70 4.41
CA VAL A 95 -15.82 -15.63 3.19
C VAL A 95 -14.73 -14.62 3.39
N PHE A 96 -13.48 -15.03 3.21
CA PHE A 96 -12.32 -14.15 3.28
C PHE A 96 -11.70 -13.94 1.89
N LEU A 97 -11.31 -12.70 1.64
CA LEU A 97 -10.81 -12.20 0.37
C LEU A 97 -9.52 -11.41 0.59
N THR A 98 -8.38 -11.98 0.20
CA THR A 98 -7.05 -11.38 0.27
C THR A 98 -6.69 -10.64 -1.03
N ILE A 99 -6.81 -9.30 -1.02
CA ILE A 99 -6.41 -8.44 -2.15
C ILE A 99 -5.22 -7.59 -1.70
N PRO A 100 -4.06 -7.67 -2.38
CA PRO A 100 -2.95 -6.78 -2.11
C PRO A 100 -3.33 -5.33 -2.39
N LEU A 101 -3.39 -4.52 -1.35
CA LEU A 101 -3.56 -3.08 -1.39
C LEU A 101 -2.63 -2.50 -0.35
N GLN A 102 -1.74 -1.60 -0.78
CA GLN A 102 -0.81 -0.89 0.08
C GLN A 102 -0.92 0.59 -0.20
N THR A 103 -0.95 1.41 0.86
CA THR A 103 -0.91 2.87 0.72
C THR A 103 -0.09 3.47 1.84
N ILE A 104 0.81 4.40 1.47
CA ILE A 104 1.54 5.26 2.39
C ILE A 104 1.02 6.68 2.24
N LEU A 105 0.79 7.35 3.37
CA LEU A 105 0.49 8.78 3.46
C LEU A 105 1.54 9.46 4.35
N LEU A 106 2.07 10.57 3.89
CA LEU A 106 3.07 11.37 4.59
C LEU A 106 2.55 12.78 4.75
N HIS A 107 2.34 13.20 6.00
CA HIS A 107 2.04 14.58 6.34
C HIS A 107 3.23 15.23 7.04
N TYR A 108 3.63 16.41 6.59
CA TYR A 108 4.75 17.16 7.17
C TYR A 108 4.67 18.63 6.81
N LYS A 109 5.47 19.44 7.52
CA LYS A 109 5.75 20.82 7.11
C LYS A 109 6.94 20.85 6.15
N THR A 110 6.81 21.52 5.01
CA THR A 110 7.89 21.66 4.03
C THR A 110 9.11 22.35 4.62
N GLU A 111 10.30 21.99 4.14
CA GLU A 111 11.57 22.49 4.68
C GLU A 111 11.68 24.02 4.65
N ASN A 112 11.39 24.65 3.50
CA ASN A 112 11.73 26.06 3.26
C ASN A 112 10.63 27.00 3.78
N ASN A 113 9.37 26.74 3.42
CA ASN A 113 8.26 27.63 3.70
C ASN A 113 7.34 27.13 4.83
N LYS A 114 7.63 25.97 5.44
CA LYS A 114 6.89 25.41 6.59
C LYS A 114 5.40 25.15 6.30
N ARG A 115 5.06 24.87 5.04
CA ARG A 115 3.69 24.62 4.57
C ARG A 115 3.26 23.20 4.87
N ASP A 116 1.99 22.98 5.14
CA ASP A 116 1.48 21.63 5.34
C ASP A 116 1.34 20.91 3.99
N ALA A 117 2.10 19.83 3.85
CA ALA A 117 2.13 18.95 2.69
C ALA A 117 1.61 17.56 3.09
N LEU A 118 0.79 16.97 2.21
CA LEU A 118 0.35 15.59 2.30
C LEU A 118 0.68 14.88 0.99
N VAL A 119 1.53 13.86 1.06
CA VAL A 119 1.90 13.03 -0.09
C VAL A 119 1.34 11.62 0.12
N GLY A 120 0.85 11.00 -0.94
CA GLY A 120 0.31 9.65 -0.92
C GLY A 120 0.85 8.80 -2.06
N SER A 121 1.24 7.57 -1.74
CA SER A 121 1.70 6.54 -2.67
C SER A 121 0.88 5.28 -2.48
N SER A 122 0.34 4.72 -3.57
CA SER A 122 -0.49 3.51 -3.51
C SER A 122 -0.11 2.51 -4.60
N PHE A 123 0.07 1.25 -4.18
CA PHE A 123 0.14 0.11 -5.09
C PHE A 123 -1.24 -0.14 -5.72
N LEU A 124 -1.32 -0.19 -7.05
CA LEU A 124 -2.58 -0.44 -7.75
C LEU A 124 -2.73 -1.90 -8.18
N MET A 125 -1.72 -2.46 -8.86
CA MET A 125 -1.80 -3.79 -9.46
C MET A 125 -0.45 -4.31 -9.98
N LEU A 126 -0.41 -5.62 -10.17
CA LEU A 126 0.51 -6.28 -11.10
C LEU A 126 -0.13 -6.29 -12.51
N MET A 127 0.67 -6.05 -13.53
CA MET A 127 0.28 -6.08 -14.94
C MET A 127 1.16 -7.05 -15.71
N GLY A 128 0.57 -8.12 -16.22
CA GLY A 128 1.21 -8.91 -17.27
C GLY A 128 1.06 -8.17 -18.59
N PHE A 129 2.07 -8.22 -19.45
CA PHE A 129 1.96 -7.64 -20.79
C PHE A 129 2.89 -8.34 -21.78
N ASN A 130 2.64 -8.17 -23.08
CA ASN A 130 3.64 -8.50 -24.09
C ASN A 130 3.71 -7.41 -25.17
N ASP A 131 4.93 -7.07 -25.56
CA ASP A 131 5.17 -6.11 -26.63
C ASP A 131 4.62 -6.65 -27.95
N SER A 132 3.97 -5.78 -28.71
CA SER A 132 3.61 -6.03 -30.10
C SER A 132 4.60 -5.39 -31.06
N ALA A 133 4.50 -5.71 -32.35
CA ALA A 133 5.28 -5.00 -33.38
C ALA A 133 4.93 -3.50 -33.49
N LYS A 134 3.87 -3.05 -32.79
CA LYS A 134 3.40 -1.67 -32.76
C LYS A 134 3.59 -1.01 -31.39
N SER A 135 4.29 -1.65 -30.45
CA SER A 135 4.57 -1.04 -29.14
C SER A 135 5.22 0.34 -29.35
N ILE A 136 4.67 1.32 -28.65
CA ILE A 136 5.16 2.69 -28.59
C ILE A 136 6.34 2.75 -27.62
N TYR A 137 6.25 2.00 -26.52
CA TYR A 137 7.26 1.97 -25.46
C TYR A 137 7.77 0.54 -25.30
N ALA A 138 8.87 0.21 -25.97
CA ALA A 138 9.48 -1.09 -25.84
C ALA A 138 9.72 -1.44 -24.36
N ASN A 139 9.40 -2.69 -23.99
CA ASN A 139 9.59 -3.22 -22.64
C ASN A 139 8.79 -2.52 -21.52
N SER A 140 7.74 -1.75 -21.86
CA SER A 140 6.83 -1.17 -20.88
C SER A 140 5.39 -1.20 -21.41
N PRO A 141 4.39 -1.59 -20.60
CA PRO A 141 3.04 -1.82 -21.12
C PRO A 141 2.46 -0.56 -21.75
N ASP A 142 1.99 -0.63 -23.00
CA ASP A 142 1.35 0.48 -23.68
C ASP A 142 0.02 0.14 -24.38
N ARG A 143 -0.64 1.14 -24.96
CA ARG A 143 -1.97 1.00 -25.56
C ARG A 143 -2.04 0.08 -26.78
N ASN A 144 -0.89 -0.25 -27.38
CA ASN A 144 -0.79 -1.15 -28.53
C ASN A 144 -0.38 -2.58 -28.14
N ASP A 145 -0.22 -2.86 -26.85
CA ASP A 145 0.20 -4.17 -26.34
C ASP A 145 -0.99 -5.05 -25.95
N THR A 146 -0.73 -6.34 -25.72
CA THR A 146 -1.68 -7.17 -24.99
C THR A 146 -1.44 -6.99 -23.50
N LEU A 147 -2.44 -6.48 -22.79
CA LEU A 147 -2.35 -6.21 -21.36
C LEU A 147 -3.25 -7.16 -20.58
N TRP A 148 -2.69 -7.75 -19.53
CA TRP A 148 -3.41 -8.57 -18.56
C TRP A 148 -3.31 -7.93 -17.19
N ALA A 149 -4.42 -7.37 -16.75
CA ALA A 149 -4.52 -6.89 -15.40
C ALA A 149 -4.56 -8.07 -14.44
N SER A 150 -3.61 -8.14 -13.50
CA SER A 150 -3.43 -9.26 -12.60
C SER A 150 -4.02 -8.91 -11.22
N PHE A 151 -5.29 -9.22 -11.01
CA PHE A 151 -5.99 -8.96 -9.75
C PHE A 151 -6.16 -10.22 -8.93
N SER A 152 -5.67 -10.18 -7.69
CA SER A 152 -5.95 -11.23 -6.73
C SER A 152 -7.45 -11.34 -6.48
N PHE A 153 -7.98 -12.56 -6.55
CA PHE A 153 -9.34 -12.83 -6.08
C PHE A 153 -9.34 -13.36 -4.66
N GLY A 154 -8.17 -13.54 -4.03
CA GLY A 154 -7.98 -13.68 -2.60
C GLY A 154 -8.83 -14.71 -1.86
N LEU A 155 -9.59 -15.56 -2.56
CA LEU A 155 -10.46 -16.55 -1.95
C LEU A 155 -9.60 -17.62 -1.27
N ASN A 156 -10.15 -18.22 -0.22
CA ASN A 156 -9.57 -19.38 0.44
C ASN A 156 -10.45 -20.65 0.25
N LEU A 157 -10.34 -21.30 -0.90
CA LEU A 157 -10.89 -22.61 -1.25
C LEU A 157 -9.83 -23.72 -1.09
N GLN A 158 -9.80 -24.34 0.08
CA GLN A 158 -9.12 -25.63 0.22
C GLN A 158 -10.00 -26.73 -0.43
N ASN A 159 -9.38 -27.67 -1.15
CA ASN A 159 -10.00 -28.91 -1.70
C ASN A 159 -10.84 -28.81 -2.99
N VAL A 160 -10.67 -27.78 -3.82
CA VAL A 160 -11.19 -27.78 -5.20
C VAL A 160 -10.07 -28.21 -6.16
N THR A 161 -10.37 -28.98 -7.21
CA THR A 161 -9.41 -29.34 -8.28
C THR A 161 -9.01 -28.15 -9.20
N LEU A 162 -9.44 -26.95 -8.85
CA LEU A 162 -9.01 -25.66 -9.40
C LEU A 162 -7.79 -25.16 -8.61
N PRO A 163 -7.11 -24.06 -9.01
CA PRO A 163 -6.08 -23.44 -8.18
C PRO A 163 -6.50 -23.45 -6.71
N ALA A 164 -5.60 -23.86 -5.82
CA ALA A 164 -5.77 -23.61 -4.40
C ALA A 164 -5.82 -22.09 -4.23
N LEU A 165 -7.02 -21.55 -4.30
CA LEU A 165 -7.34 -20.20 -3.88
C LEU A 165 -7.10 -20.27 -2.38
N ASN A 166 -5.93 -19.99 -1.84
CA ASN A 166 -5.69 -20.06 -0.39
C ASN A 166 -4.75 -18.96 0.05
N SER A 167 -4.91 -17.79 -0.58
CA SER A 167 -4.04 -16.66 -0.39
C SER A 167 -4.01 -16.23 1.07
N LYS A 168 -2.82 -16.21 1.67
CA LYS A 168 -2.62 -15.80 3.05
C LYS A 168 -1.95 -14.44 3.08
N CYS A 169 -2.22 -13.69 4.14
CA CYS A 169 -1.53 -12.46 4.45
C CYS A 169 -0.78 -12.63 5.78
N GLU A 170 0.45 -12.16 5.80
CA GLU A 170 1.31 -12.05 6.98
C GLU A 170 1.78 -10.61 7.13
N VAL A 171 1.79 -10.11 8.36
CA VAL A 171 2.30 -8.77 8.69
C VAL A 171 3.72 -8.88 9.22
N PHE A 172 4.59 -7.97 8.81
CA PHE A 172 5.87 -7.75 9.44
C PHE A 172 5.70 -6.62 10.46
N PRO A 173 5.85 -6.91 11.77
CA PRO A 173 5.58 -5.94 12.82
C PRO A 173 6.43 -4.69 12.67
N LEU A 174 5.85 -3.55 13.04
CA LEU A 174 6.58 -2.30 13.16
C LEU A 174 7.68 -2.44 14.22
N THR A 175 8.91 -2.22 13.79
CA THR A 175 10.08 -2.13 14.64
C THR A 175 10.75 -0.78 14.46
N SER A 176 11.55 -0.37 15.44
CA SER A 176 12.30 0.89 15.41
C SER A 176 13.73 0.68 15.90
N SER A 177 14.66 1.49 15.38
CA SER A 177 16.01 1.61 15.91
C SER A 177 16.01 2.24 17.32
N GLU A 178 17.12 2.07 18.04
CA GLU A 178 17.28 2.63 19.39
C GLU A 178 17.18 4.16 19.41
N ASP A 179 17.73 4.82 18.37
CA ASP A 179 17.70 6.28 18.21
C ASP A 179 16.34 6.84 17.77
N LYS A 180 15.38 5.97 17.44
CA LYS A 180 14.06 6.34 16.90
C LYS A 180 14.19 7.25 15.67
N LEU A 181 15.10 6.91 14.77
CA LEU A 181 15.25 7.54 13.46
C LEU A 181 14.99 6.57 12.31
N THR A 182 14.92 5.26 12.57
CA THR A 182 14.59 4.24 11.57
C THR A 182 13.43 3.39 12.03
N TRP A 183 12.47 3.12 11.13
CA TRP A 183 11.37 2.19 11.35
C TRP A 183 11.25 1.20 10.20
N LYS A 184 10.90 -0.04 10.52
CA LYS A 184 10.67 -1.10 9.53
C LYS A 184 9.34 -1.79 9.77
N TRP A 185 8.58 -2.00 8.70
CA TRP A 185 7.32 -2.73 8.71
C TRP A 185 7.05 -3.30 7.31
N GLY A 186 6.00 -4.09 7.15
CA GLY A 186 5.65 -4.60 5.84
C GLY A 186 4.58 -5.67 5.88
N MET A 187 4.31 -6.26 4.73
CA MET A 187 3.35 -7.34 4.57
C MET A 187 3.78 -8.29 3.47
N ARG A 188 3.41 -9.56 3.63
CA ARG A 188 3.62 -10.61 2.65
C ARG A 188 2.31 -11.32 2.36
N TYR A 189 1.95 -11.35 1.09
CA TYR A 189 0.87 -12.19 0.57
C TYR A 189 1.49 -13.46 0.02
N THR A 190 1.02 -14.65 0.42
CA THR A 190 1.52 -15.94 -0.11
C THR A 190 0.42 -16.72 -0.79
N ASN A 191 0.80 -17.58 -1.75
CA ASN A 191 -0.14 -18.31 -2.62
C ASN A 191 -1.16 -17.36 -3.27
N LEU A 192 -0.66 -16.23 -3.76
CA LEU A 192 -1.49 -15.16 -4.30
C LEU A 192 -2.06 -15.61 -5.64
N THR A 193 -3.35 -15.94 -5.67
CA THR A 193 -4.01 -16.33 -6.92
C THR A 193 -4.68 -15.12 -7.57
N ALA A 194 -4.25 -14.80 -8.78
CA ALA A 194 -4.70 -13.65 -9.55
C ALA A 194 -5.36 -14.05 -10.87
N PHE A 195 -6.43 -13.34 -11.20
CA PHE A 195 -7.03 -13.36 -12.54
C PHE A 195 -6.20 -12.51 -13.46
N TRP A 196 -5.93 -13.03 -14.64
CA TRP A 196 -5.36 -12.27 -15.75
C TRP A 196 -6.50 -11.87 -16.66
N ILE A 197 -6.93 -10.62 -16.55
CA ILE A 197 -8.07 -10.07 -17.30
C ILE A 197 -7.51 -9.16 -18.39
N THR A 198 -7.90 -9.42 -19.64
CA THR A 198 -7.51 -8.53 -20.73
C THR A 198 -8.06 -7.14 -20.51
N THR A 199 -7.17 -6.16 -20.51
CA THR A 199 -7.50 -4.75 -20.33
C THR A 199 -6.89 -3.92 -21.45
N PHE A 200 -7.36 -2.68 -21.60
CA PHE A 200 -6.82 -1.71 -22.54
C PHE A 200 -6.63 -0.39 -21.81
N ILE A 201 -5.57 0.32 -22.17
CA ILE A 201 -5.25 1.65 -21.63
C ILE A 201 -5.54 2.71 -22.69
N THR A 202 -6.80 2.80 -23.11
CA THR A 202 -7.26 3.72 -24.17
C THR A 202 -8.33 4.65 -23.64
N GLU A 203 -8.67 5.72 -24.37
CA GLU A 203 -9.71 6.66 -23.91
C GLU A 203 -11.10 6.02 -23.75
N GLU A 204 -11.41 4.96 -24.51
CA GLU A 204 -12.68 4.22 -24.48
C GLU A 204 -12.74 3.15 -23.36
N ASN A 205 -11.57 2.70 -22.85
CA ASN A 205 -11.40 1.90 -21.62
C ASN A 205 -12.35 0.72 -21.40
N GLU A 206 -12.36 -0.23 -22.34
CA GLU A 206 -13.14 -1.47 -22.21
C GLU A 206 -12.32 -2.60 -21.56
N THR A 207 -12.33 -2.76 -20.23
CA THR A 207 -11.85 -4.05 -19.68
C THR A 207 -12.83 -5.16 -20.02
N ASN A 208 -12.36 -6.21 -20.70
CA ASN A 208 -13.18 -7.40 -20.93
C ASN A 208 -13.18 -8.28 -19.68
N THR A 209 -14.00 -7.90 -18.71
CA THR A 209 -14.19 -8.66 -17.47
C THR A 209 -15.01 -9.94 -17.66
N SER A 210 -15.57 -10.19 -18.86
CA SER A 210 -16.48 -11.32 -19.07
C SER A 210 -15.75 -12.66 -19.28
N ARG A 211 -14.48 -12.61 -19.69
CA ARG A 211 -13.67 -13.79 -20.02
C ARG A 211 -12.22 -13.55 -19.60
N PRO A 212 -11.78 -14.05 -18.42
CA PRO A 212 -10.36 -13.97 -18.08
C PRO A 212 -9.54 -14.75 -19.10
N TRP A 213 -8.32 -14.28 -19.34
CA TRP A 213 -7.33 -14.98 -20.14
C TRP A 213 -6.73 -16.15 -19.37
N GLY A 214 -6.57 -16.02 -18.05
CA GLY A 214 -6.11 -17.11 -17.21
C GLY A 214 -6.13 -16.82 -15.71
N PHE A 215 -5.69 -17.82 -14.94
CA PHE A 215 -5.39 -17.70 -13.51
C PHE A 215 -3.92 -17.98 -13.28
N ALA A 216 -3.25 -17.12 -12.52
CA ALA A 216 -1.88 -17.34 -12.09
C ALA A 216 -1.82 -17.45 -10.56
N THR A 217 -0.97 -18.33 -10.04
CA THR A 217 -0.62 -18.37 -8.62
C THR A 217 0.82 -17.93 -8.45
N TYR A 218 1.03 -16.81 -7.76
CA TYR A 218 2.35 -16.34 -7.34
C TYR A 218 2.68 -16.88 -5.96
N GLU A 219 3.93 -17.30 -5.74
CA GLU A 219 4.37 -17.74 -4.41
C GLU A 219 4.22 -16.66 -3.36
N GLU A 220 4.63 -15.44 -3.71
CA GLU A 220 4.53 -14.29 -2.85
C GLU A 220 4.26 -13.00 -3.62
N LEU A 221 3.70 -12.03 -2.91
CA LEU A 221 3.86 -10.61 -3.19
C LEU A 221 4.18 -9.95 -1.85
N THR A 222 5.39 -9.45 -1.72
CA THR A 222 5.91 -8.93 -0.45
C THR A 222 6.24 -7.46 -0.61
N PHE A 223 5.94 -6.68 0.43
CA PHE A 223 6.28 -5.27 0.56
C PHE A 223 6.96 -5.06 1.91
N ASN A 224 8.20 -4.61 1.90
CA ASN A 224 8.93 -4.19 3.10
C ASN A 224 9.21 -2.70 2.98
N TYR A 225 8.99 -1.98 4.07
CA TYR A 225 9.19 -0.56 4.13
C TYR A 225 10.24 -0.23 5.18
N THR A 226 11.15 0.67 4.83
CA THR A 226 12.09 1.26 5.77
C THR A 226 11.97 2.77 5.72
N LEU A 227 11.42 3.38 6.77
CA LEU A 227 11.46 4.82 6.99
C LEU A 227 12.76 5.17 7.71
N THR A 228 13.53 6.10 7.15
CA THR A 228 14.71 6.70 7.79
C THR A 228 14.52 8.21 7.85
N ILE A 229 14.76 8.81 9.02
CA ILE A 229 14.67 10.25 9.25
C ILE A 229 16.07 10.77 9.55
N ASP A 230 16.56 11.68 8.72
CA ASP A 230 17.80 12.42 8.96
C ASP A 230 17.47 13.88 9.33
N PRO A 231 17.50 14.23 10.63
CA PRO A 231 17.22 15.59 11.07
C PRO A 231 18.32 16.59 10.69
N THR A 232 19.52 16.14 10.29
CA THR A 232 20.62 17.03 9.90
C THR A 232 20.45 17.51 8.47
N THR A 233 19.99 16.63 7.59
CA THR A 233 19.74 16.96 6.18
C THR A 233 18.29 17.34 5.90
N HIS A 234 17.43 17.39 6.92
CA HIS A 234 16.01 17.71 6.83
C HIS A 234 15.23 16.79 5.88
N ARG A 235 15.64 15.52 5.82
CA ARG A 235 15.10 14.53 4.89
C ARG A 235 14.53 13.34 5.63
N ALA A 236 13.44 12.81 5.11
CA ALA A 236 13.02 11.46 5.45
C ALA A 236 12.84 10.64 4.19
N THR A 237 13.33 9.40 4.22
CA THR A 237 13.32 8.49 3.09
C THR A 237 12.51 7.25 3.40
N ILE A 238 11.68 6.79 2.47
CA ILE A 238 11.03 5.48 2.51
C ILE A 238 11.59 4.66 1.36
N SER A 239 12.29 3.58 1.70
CA SER A 239 12.58 2.49 0.76
C SER A 239 11.43 1.48 0.84
N GLN A 240 10.98 1.01 -0.31
CA GLN A 240 9.92 0.02 -0.50
C GLN A 240 10.50 -1.20 -1.21
N ASP A 241 11.10 -2.13 -0.48
CA ASP A 241 11.54 -3.39 -1.08
C ASP A 241 10.34 -4.29 -1.38
N HIS A 242 10.06 -4.53 -2.67
CA HIS A 242 9.06 -5.49 -3.08
C HIS A 242 9.66 -6.76 -3.66
N ALA A 243 8.99 -7.89 -3.38
CA ALA A 243 9.28 -9.17 -4.02
C ALA A 243 8.03 -9.70 -4.72
N ILE A 244 8.16 -10.06 -5.99
CA ILE A 244 7.13 -10.80 -6.74
C ILE A 244 7.64 -12.24 -6.82
N GLY A 245 6.96 -13.16 -6.15
CA GLY A 245 7.30 -14.58 -6.15
C GLY A 245 7.09 -15.22 -7.51
N ARG A 246 7.72 -16.38 -7.73
CA ARG A 246 7.57 -17.11 -8.99
C ARG A 246 6.11 -17.53 -9.21
N ILE A 247 5.72 -17.69 -10.45
CA ILE A 247 4.45 -18.33 -10.80
C ILE A 247 4.63 -19.84 -10.61
N THR A 248 3.81 -20.44 -9.76
CA THR A 248 3.80 -21.89 -9.55
C THR A 248 2.82 -22.58 -10.48
N ASN A 249 1.74 -21.89 -10.83
CA ASN A 249 0.68 -22.41 -11.68
C ASN A 249 0.10 -21.32 -12.57
N LEU A 250 -0.18 -21.68 -13.82
CA LEU A 250 -0.90 -20.84 -14.78
C LEU A 250 -1.98 -21.68 -15.49
N TRP A 251 -3.25 -21.33 -15.31
CA TRP A 251 -4.36 -21.88 -16.07
C TRP A 251 -4.69 -20.90 -17.18
N SER A 252 -4.32 -21.21 -18.42
CA SER A 252 -4.62 -20.38 -19.59
C SER A 252 -5.88 -20.86 -20.29
N PHE A 253 -6.82 -19.94 -20.55
CA PHE A 253 -8.10 -20.22 -21.19
C PHE A 253 -8.03 -19.90 -22.67
N TRP A 254 -8.26 -20.90 -23.51
CA TRP A 254 -8.21 -20.77 -24.96
C TRP A 254 -9.59 -20.84 -25.63
N GLY A 255 -10.64 -21.18 -24.87
CA GLY A 255 -12.00 -21.24 -25.38
C GLY A 255 -13.06 -21.50 -24.29
N TRP A 256 -14.33 -21.37 -24.68
CA TRP A 256 -15.48 -21.63 -23.81
C TRP A 256 -16.51 -22.47 -24.57
N ILE A 257 -16.80 -23.68 -24.11
CA ILE A 257 -17.89 -24.52 -24.66
C ILE A 257 -19.13 -24.27 -23.81
N LEU A 258 -20.08 -23.46 -24.32
CA LEU A 258 -21.26 -22.93 -23.62
C LEU A 258 -20.89 -22.13 -22.34
N PHE A 259 -20.57 -22.84 -21.26
CA PHE A 259 -20.17 -22.30 -19.96
C PHE A 259 -18.92 -22.94 -19.36
N TRP A 260 -18.39 -24.03 -19.96
CA TRP A 260 -17.19 -24.71 -19.48
C TRP A 260 -15.93 -24.15 -20.14
N PRO A 261 -14.96 -23.63 -19.36
CA PRO A 261 -13.69 -23.15 -19.91
C PRO A 261 -12.86 -24.33 -20.43
N GLN A 262 -12.32 -24.18 -21.63
CA GLN A 262 -11.25 -25.02 -22.14
C GLN A 262 -9.93 -24.42 -21.68
N TYR A 263 -9.09 -25.22 -21.02
CA TYR A 263 -7.88 -24.71 -20.37
C TYR A 263 -6.67 -25.63 -20.53
N HIS A 264 -5.50 -25.02 -20.49
CA HIS A 264 -4.23 -25.68 -20.22
C HIS A 264 -3.72 -25.20 -18.86
N HIS A 265 -3.25 -26.14 -18.05
CA HIS A 265 -2.60 -25.87 -16.77
C HIS A 265 -1.09 -26.08 -16.93
N TYR A 266 -0.33 -25.00 -16.81
CA TYR A 266 1.13 -25.01 -16.80
C TYR A 266 1.63 -24.92 -15.35
N ASN A 267 2.64 -25.71 -15.02
CA ASN A 267 3.39 -25.62 -13.77
C ASN A 267 4.88 -25.87 -14.04
N SER A 268 5.69 -26.04 -12.99
CA SER A 268 7.13 -26.29 -13.10
C SER A 268 7.50 -27.64 -13.73
N SER A 269 6.55 -28.56 -13.89
CA SER A 269 6.78 -29.93 -14.39
C SER A 269 6.22 -30.19 -15.80
N GLY A 270 5.39 -29.28 -16.33
CA GLY A 270 4.90 -29.33 -17.70
C GLY A 270 3.50 -28.73 -17.86
N CYS A 271 2.85 -29.10 -18.96
CA CYS A 271 1.52 -28.65 -19.35
C CYS A 271 0.52 -29.81 -19.28
N TYR A 272 -0.64 -29.53 -18.70
CA TYR A 272 -1.69 -30.47 -18.38
C TYR A 272 -3.03 -30.01 -18.94
N GLN A 273 -3.84 -30.96 -19.40
CA GLN A 273 -5.21 -30.75 -19.82
C GLN A 273 -6.11 -31.74 -19.07
N TYR A 274 -7.07 -31.23 -18.30
CA TYR A 274 -7.96 -32.05 -17.47
C TYR A 274 -7.24 -33.09 -16.58
N GLY A 275 -6.07 -32.74 -16.06
CA GLY A 275 -5.23 -33.60 -15.20
C GLY A 275 -4.27 -34.52 -15.94
N ALA A 276 -4.39 -34.69 -17.26
CA ALA A 276 -3.45 -35.46 -18.06
C ALA A 276 -2.31 -34.57 -18.59
N LYS A 277 -1.06 -35.01 -18.45
CA LYS A 277 0.08 -34.29 -19.02
C LYS A 277 0.04 -34.37 -20.55
N VAL A 278 0.07 -33.23 -21.22
CA VAL A 278 0.03 -33.13 -22.70
C VAL A 278 1.35 -32.66 -23.30
N SER A 279 2.20 -31.99 -22.52
CA SER A 279 3.53 -31.53 -22.95
C SER A 279 4.48 -31.35 -21.76
N ASN A 280 5.79 -31.34 -22.02
CA ASN A 280 6.82 -30.99 -21.05
C ASN A 280 7.05 -29.48 -20.94
N GLU A 281 6.41 -28.65 -21.77
CA GLU A 281 6.46 -27.18 -21.70
C GLU A 281 6.00 -26.72 -20.31
N THR A 282 6.91 -26.13 -19.54
CA THR A 282 6.64 -25.61 -18.20
C THR A 282 5.96 -24.25 -18.26
N VAL A 283 5.51 -23.74 -17.11
CA VAL A 283 5.01 -22.36 -17.00
C VAL A 283 6.06 -21.32 -17.42
N TYR A 284 7.34 -21.57 -17.14
CA TYR A 284 8.43 -20.66 -17.48
C TYR A 284 8.72 -20.67 -18.98
N ASP A 285 8.73 -21.86 -19.60
CA ASP A 285 8.86 -22.00 -21.05
C ASP A 285 7.72 -21.29 -21.78
N PHE A 286 6.50 -21.48 -21.28
CA PHE A 286 5.30 -20.84 -21.84
C PHE A 286 5.41 -19.31 -21.78
N LEU A 287 5.70 -18.73 -20.61
CA LEU A 287 5.80 -17.28 -20.45
C LEU A 287 6.93 -16.69 -21.30
N TYR A 288 8.08 -17.36 -21.34
CA TYR A 288 9.21 -16.97 -22.17
C TYR A 288 8.86 -16.99 -23.67
N LYS A 289 8.30 -18.10 -24.17
CA LYS A 289 7.90 -18.27 -25.57
C LYS A 289 6.83 -17.28 -26.01
N HIS A 290 5.95 -16.88 -25.09
CA HIS A 290 4.91 -15.89 -25.34
C HIS A 290 5.33 -14.44 -25.04
N ASN A 291 6.62 -14.23 -24.70
CA ASN A 291 7.20 -12.93 -24.38
C ASN A 291 6.41 -12.16 -23.31
N VAL A 292 5.92 -12.87 -22.29
CA VAL A 292 5.10 -12.30 -21.22
C VAL A 292 5.99 -11.66 -20.17
N LYS A 293 5.85 -10.35 -20.02
CA LYS A 293 6.57 -9.50 -19.06
C LYS A 293 5.66 -9.12 -17.89
N MET A 294 6.24 -8.55 -16.85
CA MET A 294 5.53 -8.09 -15.66
C MET A 294 5.81 -6.62 -15.40
N SER A 295 4.81 -5.88 -14.93
CA SER A 295 4.97 -4.50 -14.45
C SER A 295 4.21 -4.30 -13.16
N ILE A 296 4.75 -3.48 -12.25
CA ILE A 296 4.00 -2.87 -11.16
C ILE A 296 3.40 -1.54 -11.67
N VAL A 297 2.18 -1.25 -11.23
CA VAL A 297 1.53 0.05 -11.46
C VAL A 297 1.32 0.72 -10.11
N GLU A 298 1.84 1.94 -9.96
CA GLU A 298 1.69 2.75 -8.75
C GLU A 298 1.09 4.12 -9.04
N PHE A 299 0.39 4.63 -8.04
CA PHE A 299 -0.27 5.93 -8.05
C PHE A 299 0.36 6.86 -7.03
N GLN A 300 0.63 8.10 -7.44
CA GLN A 300 1.21 9.15 -6.60
C GLN A 300 0.34 10.41 -6.61
N THR A 301 0.20 11.03 -5.44
CA THR A 301 -0.56 12.26 -5.25
C THR A 301 0.06 13.12 -4.16
N SER A 302 -0.01 14.44 -4.34
CA SER A 302 0.51 15.41 -3.40
C SER A 302 -0.50 16.54 -3.24
N ILE A 303 -0.62 17.04 -2.02
CA ILE A 303 -1.57 18.07 -1.66
C ILE A 303 -0.85 19.08 -0.79
N LEU A 304 -0.87 20.33 -1.26
CA LEU A 304 -0.56 21.50 -0.43
C LEU A 304 -1.85 22.18 -0.03
N LEU A 305 -1.92 22.68 1.21
CA LEU A 305 -3.14 23.32 1.71
C LEU A 305 -3.47 24.61 0.94
N ASP A 306 -2.46 25.42 0.65
CA ASP A 306 -2.57 26.79 0.17
C ASP A 306 -2.21 26.95 -1.31
N ARG A 307 -1.67 25.91 -1.96
CA ARG A 307 -1.13 25.97 -3.33
C ARG A 307 -1.46 24.74 -4.18
N GLU A 308 -1.13 24.84 -5.45
CA GLU A 308 -1.09 23.73 -6.39
C GLU A 308 0.34 23.15 -6.49
N THR A 309 0.41 21.90 -6.96
CA THR A 309 1.66 21.17 -7.15
C THR A 309 1.88 20.87 -8.63
N TYR A 310 3.14 20.68 -9.03
CA TYR A 310 3.50 20.16 -10.34
C TYR A 310 4.67 19.17 -10.23
N CYS A 311 4.74 18.22 -11.14
CA CYS A 311 5.75 17.16 -11.14
C CYS A 311 6.59 17.19 -12.40
N THR A 312 7.91 17.07 -12.24
CA THR A 312 8.85 17.02 -13.36
C THR A 312 9.84 15.88 -13.24
N SER A 313 10.28 15.34 -14.37
CA SER A 313 11.42 14.42 -14.41
C SER A 313 12.73 15.19 -14.13
N ALA A 314 13.82 14.46 -13.90
CA ALA A 314 15.15 15.06 -13.74
C ALA A 314 15.60 15.94 -14.94
N SER A 315 15.01 15.74 -16.14
CA SER A 315 15.27 16.57 -17.33
C SER A 315 14.34 17.79 -17.46
N GLY A 316 13.44 18.00 -16.49
CA GLY A 316 12.47 19.10 -16.48
C GLY A 316 11.19 18.83 -17.30
N GLN A 317 10.98 17.63 -17.81
CA GLN A 317 9.74 17.28 -18.52
C GLN A 317 8.59 17.13 -17.54
N ASN A 318 7.42 17.68 -17.89
CA ASN A 318 6.20 17.47 -17.12
C ASN A 318 5.77 16.00 -17.18
N VAL A 319 5.65 15.34 -16.04
CA VAL A 319 5.28 13.91 -15.96
C VAL A 319 3.79 13.68 -15.70
N THR A 320 3.04 14.73 -15.34
CA THR A 320 1.62 14.63 -15.04
C THR A 320 0.83 14.35 -16.31
N ASN A 321 0.16 13.20 -16.33
CA ASN A 321 -0.60 12.72 -17.48
C ASN A 321 0.22 12.66 -18.79
N ASN A 322 1.52 12.37 -18.70
CA ASN A 322 2.40 12.21 -19.85
C ASN A 322 3.22 10.93 -19.72
N ASP A 323 3.58 10.35 -20.86
CA ASP A 323 4.55 9.25 -20.91
C ASP A 323 5.98 9.80 -20.89
N VAL A 324 6.69 9.60 -19.79
CA VAL A 324 8.08 10.06 -19.62
C VAL A 324 8.92 8.94 -19.03
N PHE A 325 10.01 8.58 -19.69
CA PHE A 325 10.96 7.60 -19.17
C PHE A 325 11.75 8.20 -18.00
N VAL A 326 11.79 7.47 -16.90
CA VAL A 326 12.44 7.90 -15.64
C VAL A 326 13.31 6.80 -15.01
N GLY A 327 13.52 5.68 -15.70
CA GLY A 327 14.23 4.46 -15.23
C GLY A 327 15.45 4.70 -14.34
N ASN A 328 16.41 5.50 -14.81
CA ASN A 328 17.66 5.79 -14.11
C ASN A 328 17.68 7.16 -13.41
N SER A 329 16.50 7.73 -13.16
CA SER A 329 16.37 9.13 -12.72
C SER A 329 15.38 9.27 -11.55
N SER A 330 14.81 10.46 -11.39
CA SER A 330 13.80 10.75 -10.39
C SER A 330 12.68 11.62 -10.96
N ILE A 331 11.53 11.57 -10.29
CA ILE A 331 10.43 12.52 -10.41
C ILE A 331 10.44 13.40 -9.19
N SER A 332 10.43 14.71 -9.40
CA SER A 332 10.38 15.72 -8.35
C SER A 332 9.05 16.45 -8.37
N THR A 333 8.41 16.55 -7.22
CA THR A 333 7.21 17.37 -7.03
C THR A 333 7.59 18.71 -6.42
N TYR A 334 7.01 19.77 -6.97
CA TYR A 334 7.21 21.14 -6.54
C TYR A 334 5.86 21.82 -6.24
N ALA A 335 5.88 22.80 -5.34
CA ALA A 335 4.85 23.82 -5.27
C ALA A 335 4.91 24.74 -6.50
N ASP A 336 3.81 25.39 -6.86
CA ASP A 336 3.72 26.40 -7.94
C ASP A 336 4.76 27.54 -7.87
N ASP A 337 5.34 27.82 -6.69
CA ASP A 337 6.41 28.80 -6.48
C ASP A 337 7.84 28.22 -6.50
N GLY A 338 7.97 26.94 -6.85
CA GLY A 338 9.26 26.26 -7.06
C GLY A 338 9.84 25.61 -5.81
N GLU A 339 9.17 25.65 -4.66
CA GLU A 339 9.59 24.88 -3.49
C GLU A 339 9.48 23.37 -3.77
N LYS A 340 10.59 22.64 -3.60
CA LYS A 340 10.60 21.18 -3.72
C LYS A 340 9.93 20.55 -2.50
N ILE A 341 8.99 19.63 -2.72
CA ILE A 341 8.24 18.97 -1.64
C ILE A 341 8.57 17.50 -1.53
N PHE A 342 8.71 16.79 -2.66
CA PHE A 342 8.82 15.34 -2.68
C PHE A 342 9.67 14.85 -3.86
N ASP A 343 10.33 13.71 -3.71
CA ASP A 343 11.04 13.00 -4.76
C ASP A 343 10.70 11.51 -4.75
N SER A 344 10.44 10.96 -5.94
CA SER A 344 10.47 9.52 -6.23
C SER A 344 11.70 9.22 -7.06
N SER A 345 12.64 8.43 -6.53
CA SER A 345 13.88 8.06 -7.20
C SER A 345 13.89 6.60 -7.64
N PHE A 346 14.20 6.39 -8.92
CA PHE A 346 14.32 5.09 -9.56
C PHE A 346 15.77 4.75 -9.90
N GLY A 347 16.61 5.77 -10.13
CA GLY A 347 18.03 5.60 -10.46
C GLY A 347 18.91 5.08 -9.33
N VAL A 348 18.43 5.07 -8.08
CA VAL A 348 19.15 4.38 -6.99
C VAL A 348 19.14 2.86 -7.23
N LYS A 349 18.15 2.35 -7.97
CA LYS A 349 17.94 0.93 -8.26
C LYS A 349 17.31 0.76 -9.64
N ASP A 350 18.07 1.08 -10.68
CA ASP A 350 17.70 0.90 -12.09
C ASP A 350 17.69 -0.57 -12.54
N THR A 351 18.14 -1.49 -11.67
CA THR A 351 18.15 -2.94 -11.89
C THR A 351 17.30 -3.69 -10.87
N TYR A 352 16.81 -4.86 -11.26
CA TYR A 352 16.11 -5.81 -10.40
C TYR A 352 16.81 -7.17 -10.40
N ASN A 353 16.67 -7.91 -9.30
CA ASN A 353 17.19 -9.27 -9.18
C ASN A 353 16.15 -10.28 -9.70
N LEU A 354 16.54 -11.13 -10.64
CA LEU A 354 15.73 -12.26 -11.11
C LEU A 354 16.33 -13.59 -10.62
N PHE A 355 15.54 -14.42 -9.95
CA PHE A 355 15.98 -15.69 -9.39
C PHE A 355 15.46 -16.88 -10.20
N ASN A 356 16.34 -17.55 -10.94
CA ASN A 356 15.99 -18.69 -11.78
C ASN A 356 16.25 -20.03 -11.07
N TYR A 357 15.21 -20.60 -10.46
CA TYR A 357 15.33 -21.86 -9.70
C TYR A 357 15.35 -23.13 -10.55
N THR A 358 15.33 -23.04 -11.88
CA THR A 358 15.30 -24.23 -12.76
C THR A 358 16.66 -24.84 -13.02
N GLU A 359 17.74 -24.12 -12.73
CA GLU A 359 19.09 -24.68 -12.75
C GLU A 359 19.34 -25.49 -11.46
N TYR A 360 19.06 -24.92 -10.27
CA TYR A 360 19.10 -25.67 -9.01
C TYR A 360 17.99 -25.28 -8.01
N PRO A 361 17.30 -26.25 -7.37
CA PRO A 361 16.22 -25.98 -6.39
C PRO A 361 16.67 -25.23 -5.13
N SER A 362 17.98 -25.14 -4.87
CA SER A 362 18.60 -24.43 -3.73
C SER A 362 19.27 -23.12 -4.13
N GLU A 363 19.10 -22.69 -5.37
CA GLU A 363 19.78 -21.52 -5.91
C GLU A 363 19.20 -20.23 -5.32
N ASN A 364 19.97 -19.61 -4.43
CA ASN A 364 19.73 -18.26 -3.95
C ASN A 364 20.51 -17.22 -4.78
N VAL A 365 20.99 -17.61 -5.97
CA VAL A 365 21.76 -16.75 -6.86
C VAL A 365 20.78 -16.02 -7.77
N SER A 366 20.84 -14.69 -7.74
CA SER A 366 20.11 -13.84 -8.66
C SER A 366 21.00 -13.32 -9.78
N HIS A 367 20.37 -12.96 -10.90
CA HIS A 367 21.01 -12.17 -11.94
C HIS A 367 20.34 -10.79 -12.01
N PRO A 368 21.13 -9.71 -12.03
CA PRO A 368 20.59 -8.37 -12.19
C PRO A 368 20.19 -8.11 -13.65
N TYR A 369 19.06 -7.44 -13.83
CA TYR A 369 18.56 -6.98 -15.12
C TYR A 369 18.03 -5.56 -15.02
N ASP A 370 18.10 -4.79 -16.11
CA ASP A 370 17.59 -3.43 -16.14
C ASP A 370 16.06 -3.41 -16.02
N ALA A 371 15.56 -2.61 -15.08
CA ALA A 371 14.15 -2.26 -14.98
C ALA A 371 13.84 -1.09 -15.94
N VAL A 372 12.64 -1.08 -16.50
CA VAL A 372 12.15 0.06 -17.30
C VAL A 372 11.11 0.80 -16.49
N VAL A 373 11.40 2.05 -16.13
CA VAL A 373 10.45 2.91 -15.42
C VAL A 373 10.01 4.07 -16.28
N ARG A 374 8.70 4.29 -16.36
CA ARG A 374 8.10 5.45 -17.03
C ARG A 374 6.85 5.93 -16.30
N THR A 375 6.52 7.20 -16.44
CA THR A 375 5.16 7.67 -16.18
C THR A 375 4.25 7.34 -17.34
N THR A 376 2.94 7.40 -17.11
CA THR A 376 1.91 7.11 -18.11
C THR A 376 0.73 8.06 -18.03
N GLU A 377 -0.02 8.17 -19.13
CA GLU A 377 -1.30 8.87 -19.14
C GLU A 377 -2.25 8.30 -18.07
N ILE A 378 -2.76 9.17 -17.21
CA ILE A 378 -3.61 8.81 -16.06
C ILE A 378 -4.96 8.29 -16.55
N THR A 379 -5.50 8.92 -17.59
CA THR A 379 -6.83 8.59 -18.15
C THR A 379 -6.93 7.16 -18.64
N GLY A 380 -5.84 6.60 -19.21
CA GLY A 380 -5.79 5.21 -19.66
C GLY A 380 -6.01 4.18 -18.55
N TYR A 381 -5.72 4.54 -17.30
CA TYR A 381 -5.96 3.66 -16.15
C TYR A 381 -7.18 4.12 -15.34
N ALA A 382 -7.26 5.41 -15.01
CA ALA A 382 -8.22 5.95 -14.06
C ALA A 382 -9.68 5.87 -14.53
N LYS A 383 -9.93 5.94 -15.83
CA LYS A 383 -11.30 5.80 -16.39
C LYS A 383 -11.74 4.33 -16.51
N ASN A 384 -10.88 3.37 -16.17
CA ASN A 384 -11.26 1.95 -16.15
C ASN A 384 -12.01 1.60 -14.86
N ASP A 385 -13.27 2.06 -14.79
CA ASP A 385 -14.09 1.99 -13.57
C ASP A 385 -14.35 0.56 -13.09
N ASN A 386 -14.50 -0.38 -14.01
CA ASN A 386 -14.73 -1.78 -13.67
C ASN A 386 -13.49 -2.43 -13.05
N LEU A 387 -12.30 -2.05 -13.52
CA LEU A 387 -11.03 -2.64 -13.10
C LEU A 387 -10.67 -2.25 -11.67
N PHE A 388 -10.77 -0.96 -11.36
CA PHE A 388 -10.33 -0.40 -10.09
C PHE A 388 -11.47 -0.18 -9.09
N ASN A 389 -12.67 -0.77 -9.31
CA ASN A 389 -13.82 -0.52 -8.44
C ASN A 389 -13.53 -0.89 -6.97
N VAL A 390 -12.83 -2.00 -6.72
CA VAL A 390 -12.49 -2.42 -5.35
C VAL A 390 -11.49 -1.46 -4.72
N GLN A 391 -10.40 -1.14 -5.42
CA GLN A 391 -9.39 -0.16 -5.02
C GLN A 391 -10.04 1.19 -4.70
N LYS A 392 -10.85 1.72 -5.62
CA LYS A 392 -11.58 2.99 -5.47
C LYS A 392 -12.49 2.96 -4.25
N ASN A 393 -13.23 1.87 -4.03
CA ASN A 393 -14.13 1.79 -2.86
C ASN A 393 -13.38 1.65 -1.54
N PHE A 394 -12.26 0.93 -1.50
CA PHE A 394 -11.42 0.86 -0.30
C PHE A 394 -10.76 2.23 -0.02
N ALA A 395 -10.17 2.85 -1.04
CA ALA A 395 -9.49 4.14 -0.95
C ALA A 395 -10.41 5.30 -0.53
N LYS A 396 -11.72 5.24 -0.83
CA LYS A 396 -12.71 6.25 -0.38
C LYS A 396 -12.70 6.48 1.13
N TYR A 397 -12.38 5.44 1.89
CA TYR A 397 -12.42 5.52 3.34
C TYR A 397 -11.08 6.02 3.90
N LEU A 398 -9.94 5.76 3.23
CA LEU A 398 -8.57 6.15 3.69
C LEU A 398 -8.48 7.58 4.25
N PRO A 399 -9.07 8.62 3.61
CA PRO A 399 -9.04 9.97 4.15
C PRO A 399 -9.67 10.13 5.54
N LEU A 400 -10.57 9.25 5.99
CA LEU A 400 -11.17 9.36 7.32
C LEU A 400 -10.12 9.34 8.43
N ILE A 401 -9.03 8.59 8.24
CA ILE A 401 -7.92 8.57 9.20
C ILE A 401 -7.22 9.93 9.27
N LEU A 402 -7.21 10.70 8.17
CA LEU A 402 -6.58 12.02 8.13
C LEU A 402 -7.24 13.03 9.05
N VAL A 403 -8.48 12.81 9.49
CA VAL A 403 -9.10 13.64 10.53
C VAL A 403 -8.26 13.63 11.81
N HIS A 404 -7.61 12.50 12.13
CA HIS A 404 -6.78 12.39 13.33
C HIS A 404 -5.34 12.87 13.12
N MET A 405 -4.85 12.85 11.88
CA MET A 405 -3.52 13.36 11.55
C MET A 405 -3.53 14.89 11.34
N TYR A 406 -4.41 15.37 10.47
CA TYR A 406 -4.54 16.78 10.12
C TYR A 406 -5.92 17.13 9.54
N PRO A 407 -6.89 17.53 10.39
CA PRO A 407 -8.28 17.78 9.98
C PRO A 407 -8.46 18.80 8.86
N VAL A 408 -7.57 19.79 8.76
CA VAL A 408 -7.69 20.88 7.78
C VAL A 408 -7.44 20.38 6.35
N LEU A 409 -6.57 19.37 6.16
CA LEU A 409 -6.32 18.78 4.84
C LEU A 409 -7.35 17.71 4.47
N TYR A 410 -8.15 17.21 5.42
CA TYR A 410 -9.14 16.17 5.17
C TYR A 410 -10.05 16.49 3.97
N SER A 411 -10.58 17.71 3.88
CA SER A 411 -11.48 18.10 2.80
C SER A 411 -10.81 18.03 1.43
N LYS A 412 -9.57 18.53 1.30
CA LYS A 412 -8.81 18.49 0.03
C LYS A 412 -8.33 17.07 -0.29
N ALA A 413 -7.94 16.32 0.73
CA ALA A 413 -7.52 14.92 0.63
C ALA A 413 -8.65 13.99 0.18
N LYS A 414 -9.86 14.19 0.71
CA LYS A 414 -11.04 13.44 0.30
C LYS A 414 -11.28 13.51 -1.20
N GLU A 415 -11.09 14.67 -1.81
CA GLU A 415 -11.34 14.85 -3.24
C GLU A 415 -10.20 14.36 -4.14
N THR A 416 -8.98 14.23 -3.60
CA THR A 416 -7.76 13.99 -4.38
C THR A 416 -7.25 12.56 -4.19
N ILE A 417 -7.01 12.12 -2.96
CA ILE A 417 -6.45 10.78 -2.66
C ILE A 417 -7.43 9.66 -3.06
N THR A 418 -8.74 9.93 -3.02
CA THR A 418 -9.76 8.95 -3.40
C THR A 418 -10.02 8.90 -4.90
N ASN A 419 -9.44 9.83 -5.66
CA ASN A 419 -9.73 10.02 -7.08
C ASN A 419 -8.47 9.86 -7.92
N MET A 420 -8.34 8.68 -8.54
CA MET A 420 -7.22 8.39 -9.44
C MET A 420 -7.08 9.39 -10.60
N THR A 421 -8.16 10.05 -11.05
CA THR A 421 -8.04 11.05 -12.13
C THR A 421 -7.34 12.34 -11.68
N ARG A 422 -7.16 12.52 -10.37
CA ARG A 422 -6.41 13.62 -9.76
C ARG A 422 -5.03 13.18 -9.27
N ALA A 423 -4.50 12.05 -9.77
CA ALA A 423 -3.11 11.69 -9.55
C ALA A 423 -2.21 12.84 -10.00
N ASP A 424 -1.09 13.04 -9.30
CA ASP A 424 -0.02 13.85 -9.87
C ASP A 424 0.63 13.11 -11.03
N TYR A 425 0.81 11.80 -10.88
CA TYR A 425 1.28 10.89 -11.92
C TYR A 425 0.98 9.42 -11.57
N LEU A 426 0.90 8.59 -12.60
CA LEU A 426 1.04 7.14 -12.50
C LEU A 426 2.41 6.77 -13.03
N PHE A 427 3.07 5.81 -12.39
CA PHE A 427 4.30 5.25 -12.92
C PHE A 427 4.26 3.72 -12.96
N LEU A 428 5.01 3.19 -13.91
CA LEU A 428 5.13 1.78 -14.22
C LEU A 428 6.57 1.37 -13.98
N ILE A 429 6.78 0.31 -13.21
CA ILE A 429 8.08 -0.37 -13.11
C ILE A 429 7.95 -1.71 -13.82
N SER A 430 8.58 -1.84 -14.99
CA SER A 430 8.50 -2.99 -15.86
C SER A 430 9.75 -3.87 -15.78
N TYR A 431 9.57 -5.19 -15.80
CA TYR A 431 10.59 -6.24 -15.69
C TYR A 431 10.66 -7.03 -17.01
N PRO A 432 11.51 -6.62 -17.96
CA PRO A 432 11.41 -7.10 -19.34
C PRO A 432 11.91 -8.53 -19.56
N THR A 433 12.83 -9.00 -18.73
CA THR A 433 13.36 -10.37 -18.76
C THR A 433 12.54 -11.32 -17.88
N TYR A 434 11.38 -10.88 -17.40
CA TYR A 434 10.51 -11.73 -16.60
C TYR A 434 10.02 -12.93 -17.42
N SER A 435 10.05 -14.11 -16.80
CA SER A 435 9.53 -15.35 -17.39
C SER A 435 8.82 -16.20 -16.34
N GLY A 436 8.18 -15.57 -15.35
CA GLY A 436 7.53 -16.27 -14.24
C GLY A 436 8.42 -16.53 -13.01
N TYR A 437 9.66 -16.04 -13.00
CA TYR A 437 10.60 -16.19 -11.88
C TYR A 437 10.46 -15.09 -10.83
N ARG A 438 11.09 -15.30 -9.66
CA ARG A 438 11.00 -14.34 -8.55
C ARG A 438 11.79 -13.08 -8.88
N ILE A 439 11.19 -11.92 -8.61
CA ILE A 439 11.77 -10.58 -8.76
C ILE A 439 11.94 -9.96 -7.37
N GLU A 440 13.05 -9.26 -7.14
CA GLU A 440 13.21 -8.29 -6.05
C GLU A 440 13.63 -6.93 -6.61
N HIS A 441 12.99 -5.86 -6.17
CA HIS A 441 13.31 -4.48 -6.56
C HIS A 441 12.81 -3.48 -5.49
N ASP A 442 13.39 -2.27 -5.45
CA ASP A 442 13.12 -1.30 -4.37
C ASP A 442 13.19 0.18 -4.82
N PRO A 443 12.05 0.85 -5.06
CA PRO A 443 12.01 2.30 -5.26
C PRO A 443 12.25 3.10 -3.97
N LEU A 444 12.83 4.30 -4.10
CA LEU A 444 13.12 5.19 -2.98
C LEU A 444 12.28 6.48 -3.05
N TYR A 445 11.55 6.77 -1.97
CA TYR A 445 10.82 8.01 -1.79
C TYR A 445 11.54 8.93 -0.81
N THR A 446 11.58 10.24 -1.09
CA THR A 446 12.21 11.24 -0.21
C THR A 446 11.30 12.44 -0.01
N VAL A 447 11.10 12.84 1.24
CA VAL A 447 10.43 14.10 1.61
C VAL A 447 11.42 15.09 2.21
N TYR A 448 11.17 16.38 1.98
CA TYR A 448 11.94 17.49 2.52
C TYR A 448 11.10 18.22 3.57
N PHE A 449 11.44 18.04 4.84
CA PHE A 449 10.58 18.44 5.94
C PHE A 449 11.29 19.36 6.93
N ALA A 450 10.51 20.17 7.63
CA ALA A 450 10.97 21.02 8.71
C ALA A 450 10.92 20.28 10.05
N PRO A 451 12.05 19.87 10.64
CA PRO A 451 12.02 19.13 11.89
C PRO A 451 11.52 20.02 13.03
N VAL A 452 10.54 19.53 13.78
CA VAL A 452 10.13 20.14 15.04
C VAL A 452 10.94 19.50 16.16
N THR A 453 11.91 20.22 16.70
CA THR A 453 12.57 19.80 17.93
C THR A 453 11.55 19.92 19.06
N SER A 454 11.19 18.81 19.70
CA SER A 454 10.49 18.89 20.98
C SER A 454 11.42 19.63 21.93
N THR A 455 11.11 20.89 22.27
CA THR A 455 11.71 21.53 23.43
C THR A 455 11.36 20.63 24.60
N GLY A 456 12.35 19.86 25.08
CA GLY A 456 12.16 18.98 26.23
C GLY A 456 11.47 19.78 27.32
N ILE A 457 10.50 19.16 27.99
CA ILE A 457 9.89 19.72 29.18
C ILE A 457 11.05 20.20 30.05
N ASN A 458 11.16 21.53 30.24
CA ASN A 458 12.21 22.11 31.02
C ASN A 458 11.93 21.72 32.48
N LEU A 459 12.41 20.53 32.87
CA LEU A 459 12.25 19.95 34.20
C LEU A 459 12.78 20.91 35.28
N GLY A 460 13.69 21.83 34.91
CA GLY A 460 14.12 22.94 35.77
C GLY A 460 12.97 23.84 36.23
N GLY A 461 11.99 24.13 35.36
CA GLY A 461 10.81 24.93 35.71
C GLY A 461 9.87 24.20 36.68
N ILE A 462 9.69 22.88 36.50
CA ILE A 462 8.83 22.07 37.38
C ILE A 462 9.48 21.89 38.76
N ILE A 463 10.81 21.72 38.83
CA ILE A 463 11.54 21.65 40.10
C ILE A 463 11.47 22.98 40.86
N ILE A 464 11.53 24.12 40.17
CA ILE A 464 11.39 25.43 40.81
C ILE A 464 9.97 25.64 41.36
N ILE A 465 8.93 25.26 40.61
CA ILE A 465 7.54 25.36 41.07
C ILE A 465 7.29 24.41 42.26
N ALA A 466 7.82 23.18 42.22
CA ALA A 466 7.73 22.25 43.34
C ALA A 466 8.48 22.74 44.59
N ALA A 467 9.64 23.39 44.42
CA ALA A 467 10.40 23.99 45.52
C ALA A 467 9.67 25.19 46.14
N ILE A 468 9.02 26.03 45.33
CA ILE A 468 8.21 27.17 45.81
C ILE A 468 6.97 26.66 46.56
N ALA A 469 6.28 25.64 46.04
CA ALA A 469 5.13 25.02 46.70
C ALA A 469 5.54 24.36 48.03
N GLY A 470 6.67 23.65 48.06
CA GLY A 470 7.23 23.06 49.28
C GLY A 470 7.59 24.11 50.33
N ALA A 471 8.22 25.22 49.94
CA ALA A 471 8.55 26.32 50.84
C ALA A 471 7.29 27.02 51.40
N ALA A 472 6.24 27.17 50.60
CA ALA A 472 4.97 27.74 51.04
C ALA A 472 4.27 26.85 52.09
N VAL A 473 4.27 25.52 51.89
CA VAL A 473 3.71 24.56 52.85
C VAL A 473 4.48 24.58 54.17
N ILE A 474 5.82 24.66 54.12
CA ILE A 474 6.67 24.75 55.32
C ILE A 474 6.41 26.07 56.07
N ALA A 475 6.28 27.20 55.35
CA ALA A 475 5.98 28.50 55.95
C ALA A 475 4.61 28.51 56.66
N ILE A 476 3.59 27.91 56.04
CA ILE A 476 2.24 27.78 56.63
C ILE A 476 2.29 26.90 57.90
N ALA A 477 3.02 25.78 57.86
CA ALA A 477 3.18 24.90 59.02
C ALA A 477 3.88 25.60 60.20
N VAL A 478 4.89 26.43 59.94
CA VAL A 478 5.59 27.21 60.98
C VAL A 478 4.70 28.29 61.60
N VAL A 479 3.89 28.97 60.80
CA VAL A 479 2.94 29.99 61.28
C VAL A 479 1.83 29.37 62.13
N LEU A 480 1.31 28.21 61.73
CA LEU A 480 0.30 27.47 62.50
C LEU A 480 0.86 26.94 63.83
N LYS A 481 2.12 26.47 63.84
CA LYS A 481 2.78 26.01 65.07
C LYS A 481 3.05 27.15 66.07
N LYS A 482 3.33 28.37 65.59
CA LYS A 482 3.49 29.57 66.44
C LYS A 482 2.18 30.09 67.05
N LYS A 483 1.02 29.86 66.41
CA LYS A 483 -0.30 30.28 66.96
C LYS A 483 -0.89 29.32 68.01
N GLY A 484 -0.34 28.12 68.16
CA GLY A 484 -0.81 27.09 69.10
C GLY A 484 -0.29 27.19 70.54
N GLN A 485 0.67 28.07 70.84
CA GLN A 485 1.18 28.27 72.19
C GLN A 485 0.67 29.59 72.77
N LYS A 486 -0.56 29.59 73.28
CA LYS A 486 -0.97 30.56 74.31
C LYS A 486 -0.60 29.98 75.68
N PRO A 487 0.11 30.72 76.55
CA PRO A 487 0.41 30.26 77.89
C PRO A 487 -0.86 30.20 78.74
N ILE A 488 -1.10 29.05 79.37
CA ILE A 488 -2.15 28.85 80.37
C ILE A 488 -1.72 29.65 81.62
N GLN A 489 -2.46 30.71 81.96
CA GLN A 489 -2.34 31.35 83.25
C GLN A 489 -2.95 30.44 84.33
N VAL A 490 -2.12 30.04 85.28
CA VAL A 490 -2.51 29.31 86.49
C VAL A 490 -3.00 30.34 87.53
N PHE A 491 -4.29 30.27 87.88
CA PHE A 491 -4.82 30.91 89.09
C PHE A 491 -4.73 29.91 90.24
N THR A 492 -4.01 30.27 91.30
CA THR A 492 -4.06 29.62 92.61
C THR A 492 -4.40 30.66 93.67
N LYS A 493 -5.57 30.44 94.29
CA LYS A 493 -6.17 31.04 95.50
C LYS A 493 -6.15 32.56 95.69
#